data_AF-A0A833A314-F1
#
_entry.id   AF-A0A833A314-F1
#
_cell.length_a   1.000
_cell.length_b   1.000
_cell.length_c   1.000
_cell.angle_alpha   90.00
_cell.angle_beta   90.00
_cell.angle_gamma   90.00
#
_symmetry.space_group_name_H-M   'P 1'
#
loop_
_entity.id
_entity.type
_entity.pdbx_description
1 polymer ?
#
loop_
_entity_poly.entity_id
_entity_poly.type
_entity_poly.pdbx_seq_one_letter_code
_entity_poly.pdbx_strand_id
1 'polypeptide(L)'
;MPTAVNIKKQIQKYGKVNFIKGELTKRDLTLKKFAKQLGISESFMYQLLRDYAKSRRIAKKIEDFLEVPRGSLFPYVLDPVENSEEKSNQNSDKTTRR
;
A
#
# COMPACT_ATOMS: atom_id res chain seq x y z
N MET A 1 -1.53 9.73 21.38
CA MET A 1 -1.69 9.02 20.09
C MET A 1 -2.05 10.02 19.01
N PRO A 2 -1.32 10.11 17.89
CA PRO A 2 -1.68 11.00 16.78
C PRO A 2 -3.03 10.58 16.18
N THR A 3 -4.01 11.49 16.17
CA THR A 3 -5.33 11.27 15.56
C THR A 3 -5.23 11.23 14.04
N ALA A 4 -6.11 10.44 13.39
CA ALA A 4 -6.16 10.24 11.94
C ALA A 4 -6.12 11.53 11.09
N VAL A 5 -6.70 12.61 11.63
CA VAL A 5 -6.74 13.95 11.03
C VAL A 5 -5.34 14.56 10.87
N ASN A 6 -4.40 14.23 11.76
CA ASN A 6 -3.02 14.71 11.71
C ASN A 6 -2.21 13.97 10.62
N ILE A 7 -2.46 12.67 10.45
CA ILE A 7 -1.74 11.83 9.48
C ILE A 7 -1.99 12.29 8.04
N LYS A 8 -3.26 12.52 7.65
CA LYS A 8 -3.58 13.01 6.29
C LYS A 8 -2.91 14.35 5.98
N LYS A 9 -2.89 15.28 6.94
CA LYS A 9 -2.21 16.58 6.82
C LYS A 9 -0.70 16.43 6.66
N GLN A 10 -0.08 15.52 7.42
CA GLN A 10 1.36 15.25 7.30
C GLN A 10 1.71 14.59 5.96
N ILE A 11 0.90 13.64 5.49
CA ILE A 11 1.09 13.03 4.16
C ILE A 11 0.96 14.09 3.07
N GLN A 12 -0.02 14.99 3.16
CA GLN A 12 -0.18 16.08 2.20
C GLN A 12 1.02 17.03 2.19
N LYS A 13 1.60 17.31 3.36
CA LYS A 13 2.74 18.23 3.50
C LYS A 13 4.07 17.61 3.08
N TYR A 14 4.32 16.35 3.41
CA TYR A 14 5.64 15.72 3.26
C TYR A 14 5.68 14.62 2.19
N GLY A 15 4.52 14.09 1.79
CA GLY A 15 4.39 12.89 0.97
C GLY A 15 4.45 11.60 1.80
N LYS A 16 3.73 10.56 1.34
CA LYS A 16 3.60 9.27 2.04
C LYS A 16 4.96 8.63 2.35
N VAL A 17 5.87 8.62 1.38
CA VAL A 17 7.21 8.00 1.53
C VAL A 17 8.02 8.70 2.62
N ASN A 18 8.02 10.03 2.63
CA ASN A 18 8.82 10.80 3.60
C ASN A 18 8.21 10.75 4.99
N PHE A 19 6.87 10.77 5.10
CA PHE A 19 6.18 10.52 6.36
C PHE A 19 6.60 9.17 6.97
N ILE A 20 6.50 8.08 6.19
CA ILE A 20 6.89 6.75 6.65
C ILE A 20 8.37 6.71 7.03
N LYS A 21 9.26 7.28 6.21
CA LYS A 21 10.69 7.37 6.53
C LYS A 21 10.91 8.12 7.85
N GLY A 22 10.22 9.24 8.07
CA GLY A 22 10.31 10.03 9.30
C GLY A 22 9.88 9.24 10.53
N GLU A 23 8.77 8.51 10.45
CA GLU A 23 8.31 7.65 11.56
C GLU A 23 9.25 6.47 11.83
N LEU A 24 9.87 5.90 10.80
CA LEU A 24 10.89 4.86 10.97
C LEU A 24 12.16 5.42 11.64
N THR A 25 12.62 6.60 11.21
CA THR A 25 13.81 7.25 11.79
C THR A 25 13.64 7.55 13.28
N LYS A 26 12.43 7.96 13.72
CA LYS A 26 12.13 8.15 15.16
C LYS A 26 12.28 6.87 15.99
N ARG A 27 12.29 5.70 15.33
CA ARG A 27 12.43 4.36 15.94
C ARG A 27 13.78 3.72 15.61
N ASP A 28 14.78 4.52 15.20
CA ASP A 28 16.11 4.07 14.78
C ASP A 28 16.12 3.02 13.66
N LEU A 29 15.08 3.03 12.81
CA LEU A 29 14.94 2.14 11.67
C LEU A 29 15.14 2.88 10.35
N THR A 30 15.91 2.23 9.46
CA THR A 30 15.95 2.63 8.06
C THR A 30 14.90 1.86 7.27
N LEU A 31 14.47 2.41 6.14
CA LEU A 31 13.51 1.73 5.26
C LEU A 31 13.99 0.34 4.82
N LYS A 32 15.31 0.21 4.57
CA LYS A 32 15.95 -1.07 4.25
C LYS A 32 15.85 -2.09 5.39
N LYS A 33 16.16 -1.69 6.62
CA LYS A 33 16.05 -2.58 7.80
C LYS A 33 14.60 -2.99 8.02
N PHE A 34 13.66 -2.06 7.86
CA PHE A 34 12.24 -2.33 8.01
C PHE A 34 11.70 -3.28 6.93
N ALA A 35 12.11 -3.11 5.67
CA ALA A 35 11.77 -4.05 4.60
C ALA A 35 12.26 -5.47 4.92
N LYS A 36 13.48 -5.60 5.44
CA LYS A 36 14.04 -6.88 5.89
C LYS A 36 13.23 -7.50 7.03
N GLN A 37 12.79 -6.72 8.02
CA GLN A 37 11.92 -7.21 9.11
C GLN A 37 10.57 -7.72 8.60
N LEU A 38 10.05 -7.12 7.54
CA LEU A 38 8.80 -7.55 6.90
C LEU A 38 8.98 -8.73 5.94
N GLY A 39 10.22 -9.19 5.73
CA GLY A 39 10.54 -10.31 4.85
C GLY A 39 10.37 -9.97 3.36
N ILE A 40 10.56 -8.71 2.97
CA ILE A 40 10.44 -8.24 1.58
C ILE A 40 11.72 -7.54 1.12
N SER A 41 11.89 -7.44 -0.20
CA SER A 41 13.00 -6.68 -0.78
C SER A 41 12.79 -5.17 -0.60
N GLU A 42 13.88 -4.41 -0.53
CA GLU A 42 13.84 -2.95 -0.48
C GLU A 42 13.18 -2.36 -1.74
N SER A 43 13.43 -2.95 -2.90
CA SER A 43 12.80 -2.53 -4.16
C SER A 43 11.28 -2.69 -4.12
N PHE A 44 10.80 -3.84 -3.61
CA PHE A 44 9.36 -4.06 -3.44
C PHE A 44 8.75 -3.09 -2.42
N MET A 45 9.45 -2.78 -1.33
CA MET A 45 9.02 -1.74 -0.39
C MET A 45 8.83 -0.39 -1.12
N TYR A 46 9.79 0.04 -1.92
CA TYR A 46 9.65 1.29 -2.69
C TYR A 46 8.49 1.26 -3.69
N GLN A 47 8.27 0.14 -4.38
CA GLN A 47 7.13 -0.03 -5.28
C GLN A 47 5.80 0.09 -4.52
N LEU A 48 5.71 -0.53 -3.34
CA LEU A 48 4.51 -0.48 -2.50
C LEU A 48 4.24 0.93 -1.96
N LEU A 49 5.30 1.64 -1.52
CA LEU A 49 5.16 3.01 -1.02
C LEU A 49 4.84 4.03 -2.13
N ARG A 50 5.11 3.72 -3.39
CA ARG A 50 4.80 4.56 -4.56
C ARG A 50 3.54 4.10 -5.32
N ASP A 51 2.81 3.15 -4.77
CA ASP A 51 1.59 2.57 -5.36
C ASP A 51 1.80 1.86 -6.72
N TYR A 52 3.04 1.51 -7.07
CA TYR A 52 3.37 0.67 -8.23
C TYR A 52 3.08 -0.81 -7.99
N ALA A 53 3.07 -1.23 -6.72
CA ALA A 53 2.71 -2.57 -6.31
C ALA A 53 1.71 -2.51 -5.16
N LYS A 54 0.80 -3.48 -5.09
CA LYS A 54 -0.18 -3.59 -4.01
C LYS A 54 0.01 -4.91 -3.28
N SER A 55 0.10 -4.84 -1.95
CA SER A 55 0.03 -6.02 -1.10
C SER A 55 -0.70 -5.66 0.17
N ARG A 56 -1.97 -6.07 0.27
CA ARG A 56 -2.81 -5.79 1.44
C ARG A 56 -2.18 -6.32 2.73
N ARG A 57 -1.56 -7.49 2.68
CA ARG A 57 -0.88 -8.11 3.84
C ARG A 57 0.27 -7.24 4.35
N ILE A 58 1.13 -6.75 3.44
CA ILE A 58 2.28 -5.92 3.82
C ILE A 58 1.81 -4.52 4.23
N ALA A 59 0.88 -3.92 3.50
CA ALA A 59 0.31 -2.62 3.82
C ALA A 59 -0.29 -2.58 5.24
N LYS A 60 -1.07 -3.61 5.61
CA LYS A 60 -1.60 -3.78 6.98
C LYS A 60 -0.49 -3.81 8.02
N LYS A 61 0.56 -4.61 7.80
CA LYS A 61 1.70 -4.67 8.72
C LYS A 61 2.42 -3.34 8.88
N ILE A 62 2.53 -2.55 7.81
CA ILE A 62 3.13 -1.20 7.88
C ILE A 62 2.24 -0.28 8.73
N GLU A 63 0.93 -0.26 8.48
CA GLU A 63 -0.01 0.56 9.25
C GLU A 63 -0.04 0.16 10.73
N ASP A 64 -0.12 -1.14 11.01
CA ASP A 64 -0.10 -1.68 12.37
C ASP A 64 1.24 -1.35 13.08
N PHE A 65 2.38 -1.46 12.38
CA PHE A 65 3.69 -1.11 12.96
C PHE A 65 3.80 0.38 13.29
N LEU A 66 3.29 1.25 12.42
CA LEU A 66 3.31 2.70 12.62
C LEU A 66 2.21 3.19 13.57
N GLU A 67 1.39 2.28 14.11
CA GLU A 67 0.26 2.57 15.00
C GLU A 67 -0.72 3.58 14.38
N VAL A 68 -0.90 3.50 13.05
CA VAL A 68 -1.83 4.36 12.32
C VAL A 68 -3.13 3.61 12.01
N PRO A 69 -4.26 4.32 11.90
CA PRO A 69 -5.52 3.69 11.51
C PRO A 69 -5.41 2.98 10.16
N ARG A 70 -6.04 1.81 10.04
CA ARG A 70 -6.06 1.04 8.79
C ARG A 70 -6.68 1.84 7.65
N GLY A 71 -6.10 1.74 6.46
CA GLY A 71 -6.53 2.49 5.28
C GLY A 71 -6.12 3.96 5.28
N SER A 72 -5.42 4.45 6.30
CA SER A 72 -4.97 5.85 6.33
C SER A 72 -3.76 6.10 5.43
N LEU A 73 -2.87 5.12 5.29
CA LEU A 73 -1.70 5.17 4.39
C LEU A 73 -1.98 4.43 3.09
N PHE A 74 -2.72 3.33 3.15
CA PHE A 74 -3.02 2.45 2.03
C PHE A 74 -4.52 2.20 1.93
N PRO A 75 -5.30 3.04 1.22
CA PRO A 75 -6.77 2.93 1.17
C PRO A 75 -7.26 1.52 0.78
N TYR A 76 -6.55 0.86 -0.13
CA TYR A 76 -6.86 -0.51 -0.60
C TYR A 76 -6.80 -1.61 0.47
N VAL A 77 -6.34 -1.29 1.67
CA VAL A 77 -6.41 -2.17 2.83
C VAL A 77 -7.85 -2.42 3.26
N LEU A 78 -8.72 -1.41 3.10
CA LEU A 78 -10.14 -1.46 3.46
C LEU A 78 -11.05 -1.81 2.28
N ASP A 79 -10.57 -1.66 1.04
CA ASP A 79 -11.38 -1.99 -0.14
C ASP A 79 -11.92 -3.43 -0.02
N PRO A 80 -13.23 -3.65 -0.23
CA PRO A 80 -13.77 -4.99 -0.33
C PRO A 80 -13.02 -5.75 -1.44
N VAL A 81 -12.80 -7.05 -1.22
CA VAL A 81 -12.30 -7.90 -2.32
C VAL A 81 -13.47 -8.02 -3.29
N GLU A 82 -13.51 -7.16 -4.30
CA GLU A 82 -14.28 -7.49 -5.49
C GLU A 82 -13.56 -8.68 -6.11
N ASN A 83 -14.11 -9.88 -5.86
CA ASN A 83 -13.77 -11.07 -6.63
C ASN A 83 -13.99 -10.68 -8.09
N SER A 84 -12.91 -10.53 -8.85
CA SER A 84 -12.96 -10.23 -10.28
C SER A 84 -13.34 -11.51 -11.03
N GLU A 85 -14.51 -12.06 -10.72
CA GLU A 85 -15.24 -12.96 -11.61
C GLU A 85 -16.15 -12.08 -12.47
N GLU A 86 -15.59 -11.39 -13.46
CA GLU A 86 -16.32 -10.90 -14.64
C GLU A 86 -15.38 -10.07 -15.51
N LYS A 87 -14.75 -10.72 -16.49
CA LYS A 87 -14.56 -10.24 -17.87
C LYS A 87 -13.68 -11.22 -18.65
N SER A 88 -14.16 -12.45 -18.78
CA SER A 88 -13.72 -13.39 -19.80
C SER A 88 -14.95 -13.97 -20.49
N ASN A 89 -15.75 -13.13 -21.15
CA ASN A 89 -16.78 -13.57 -22.10
C ASN A 89 -17.30 -12.39 -22.96
N GLN A 90 -16.42 -11.71 -23.68
CA GLN A 90 -16.81 -10.93 -24.87
C GLN A 90 -15.67 -10.97 -25.89
N ASN A 91 -15.37 -12.15 -26.45
CA ASN A 91 -14.65 -12.22 -27.72
C ASN A 91 -14.88 -13.57 -28.42
N SER A 92 -16.13 -13.84 -28.80
CA SER A 92 -16.43 -14.92 -29.74
C SER A 92 -17.71 -14.60 -30.51
N ASP A 93 -17.70 -13.52 -31.30
CA ASP A 93 -18.53 -13.51 -32.50
C ASP A 93 -17.93 -12.64 -33.61
N LYS A 94 -16.80 -13.13 -34.14
CA LYS A 94 -16.40 -12.89 -35.51
C LYS A 94 -16.08 -14.26 -36.09
N THR A 95 -16.99 -14.80 -36.90
CA THR A 95 -16.73 -15.36 -38.24
C THR A 95 -17.88 -16.28 -38.61
N THR A 96 -18.73 -15.85 -39.54
CA THR A 96 -19.18 -16.72 -40.62
C THR A 96 -19.34 -15.85 -41.86
N ARG A 97 -18.27 -15.86 -42.68
CA ARG A 97 -18.39 -15.63 -44.12
C ARG A 97 -19.04 -16.88 -44.71
N ARG A 98 -20.14 -16.72 -45.45
CA ARG A 98 -20.47 -17.51 -46.64
C ARG A 98 -21.54 -16.77 -47.43
#